data_AF-A0A1M5PLG2-F1
#
_entry.id   AF-A0A1M5PLG2-F1
#
_cell.length_a   1.000
_cell.length_b   1.000
_cell.length_c   1.000
_cell.angle_alpha   90.00
_cell.angle_beta   90.00
_cell.angle_gamma   90.00
#
_symmetry.space_group_name_H-M   'P 1'
#
loop_
_entity.id
_entity.type
_entity.pdbx_description
1 polymer ?
#
loop_
_entity_poly.entity_id
_entity_poly.type
_entity_poly.pdbx_seq_one_letter_code
_entity_poly.pdbx_strand_id
1 'polypeptide(L)'
;MKNLSLRFLASLFIICCFCFSAKKSTAQLTPGDFAIVGFNGNSSTVNMAIVALKVIPSGTVLKITDQGWDQSALVANGSDGLITWTTTNSIPAGTIFNIAITGGASPTATGLEAYGTVTTTGWSIGTVVAGGGDNWFLYTGSDASPNFIYGFANWSTALPGTNAPDPVTGWEAAGNVTGAVSYLPTTLAAGNFYVTLTIAGTPPTGYHGDYNNYSGTLTGTKASILTAINTKSNWTTTELLANKKSLDPGGAAFPGVNPIFQLGTNVSGVTSSTANGTYKTGDVIAVNVTFSTIVNVTGTPTLSLNTGATVNYSGGTGTNTLTFSYTVTSGQSSADLDYSSTTALSLNGGTIKDAGSTDATLTLASPGAANSLGNNKAIVIDGIAPTVASVNSSTANGSYKAGAVINVTLNFSEAITVTGTPQLALNSGATVNYAGGTGTSSLAFTYTVQPTDASPDLDYTSTAALSLNGGTLKDAAGNDATLTLAAPGAANSLAANKNIVIDNTAPLVSSVNSSLANGTYKIGDLVPVTVNFSEAVTVTGTPTLSLNSGGTATYASG
;
A
#
# COMPACT_ATOMS: atom_id res chain seq x y z
N MET A 1 -13.42 -35.85 47.57
CA MET A 1 -12.85 -35.14 48.73
C MET A 1 -11.46 -34.64 48.39
N LYS A 2 -11.26 -33.31 48.42
CA LYS A 2 -10.02 -32.52 48.68
C LYS A 2 -8.79 -32.74 47.75
N ASN A 3 -8.36 -31.75 46.95
CA ASN A 3 -7.40 -30.65 47.24
C ASN A 3 -6.03 -31.18 47.73
N LEU A 4 -4.83 -30.77 47.26
CA LEU A 4 -4.35 -29.41 46.92
C LEU A 4 -2.89 -29.43 46.35
N SER A 5 -2.53 -28.35 45.63
CA SER A 5 -1.19 -27.74 45.39
C SER A 5 -0.38 -28.26 44.19
N LEU A 6 -0.18 -27.51 43.09
CA LEU A 6 0.36 -26.15 42.87
C LEU A 6 1.90 -26.08 43.01
N ARG A 7 2.62 -26.24 41.89
CA ARG A 7 3.92 -25.59 41.65
C ARG A 7 3.99 -25.10 40.21
N PHE A 8 4.00 -23.78 40.09
CA PHE A 8 4.17 -22.97 38.88
C PHE A 8 5.47 -23.33 38.15
N LEU A 9 5.37 -23.66 36.87
CA LEU A 9 6.51 -23.64 35.95
C LEU A 9 6.46 -22.28 35.23
N ALA A 10 7.26 -21.33 35.71
CA ALA A 10 7.50 -20.08 35.01
C ALA A 10 8.40 -20.37 33.80
N SER A 11 7.79 -20.55 32.63
CA SER A 11 8.52 -20.55 31.36
C SER A 11 9.00 -19.13 31.06
N LEU A 12 10.30 -18.93 31.29
CA LEU A 12 11.08 -17.76 30.92
C LEU A 12 11.02 -17.61 29.39
N PHE A 13 10.08 -16.83 28.89
CA PHE A 13 10.04 -16.40 27.49
C PHE A 13 11.19 -15.40 27.30
N ILE A 14 12.31 -15.88 26.76
CA ILE A 14 13.40 -15.05 26.27
C ILE A 14 12.84 -14.24 25.11
N ILE A 15 12.45 -13.00 25.38
CA ILE A 15 12.25 -11.98 24.35
C ILE A 15 13.64 -11.72 23.78
N CYS A 16 13.97 -12.45 22.71
CA CYS A 16 15.07 -12.09 21.83
C CYS A 16 14.62 -10.83 21.08
N CYS A 17 14.83 -9.66 21.69
CA CYS A 17 14.83 -8.39 20.99
C CYS A 17 15.92 -8.44 19.93
N PHE A 18 15.58 -8.96 18.75
CA PHE A 18 16.25 -8.58 17.53
C PHE A 18 15.95 -7.09 17.32
N CYS A 19 16.79 -6.24 17.91
CA CYS A 19 17.05 -4.92 17.36
C CYS A 19 17.61 -5.13 15.96
N PHE A 20 16.73 -5.36 14.99
CA PHE A 20 16.97 -4.82 13.66
C PHE A 20 16.99 -3.31 13.84
N SER A 21 18.16 -2.76 14.14
CA SER A 21 18.50 -1.46 13.59
C SER A 21 18.38 -1.67 12.09
N ALA A 22 17.19 -1.36 11.56
CA ALA A 22 17.03 -1.09 10.15
C ALA A 22 18.07 -0.01 9.88
N LYS A 23 19.23 -0.40 9.34
CA LYS A 23 20.08 0.55 8.63
C LYS A 23 19.15 1.10 7.57
N LYS A 24 18.56 2.26 7.84
CA LYS A 24 17.86 3.05 6.85
C LYS A 24 18.84 3.09 5.69
N SER A 25 18.53 2.38 4.61
CA SER A 25 19.22 2.55 3.35
C SER A 25 18.97 4.00 2.98
N THR A 26 19.89 4.88 3.35
CA THR A 26 19.85 6.28 2.94
C THR A 26 19.89 6.24 1.42
N ALA A 27 18.82 6.70 0.78
CA ALA A 27 18.70 6.68 -0.68
C ALA A 27 19.97 7.27 -1.28
N GLN A 28 20.73 6.45 -2.00
CA GLN A 28 22.02 6.84 -2.56
C GLN A 28 21.81 8.04 -3.50
N LEU A 29 22.72 9.01 -3.47
CA LEU A 29 22.71 10.08 -4.45
C LEU A 29 22.99 9.50 -5.83
N THR A 30 22.29 10.04 -6.82
CA THR A 30 22.41 9.70 -8.24
C THR A 30 22.95 10.92 -8.99
N PRO A 31 23.54 10.73 -10.18
CA PRO A 31 23.99 11.83 -11.00
C PRO A 31 22.95 12.95 -11.18
N GLY A 32 23.43 14.19 -11.08
CA GLY A 32 22.60 15.39 -11.16
C GLY A 32 21.79 15.74 -9.92
N ASP A 33 21.90 15.01 -8.80
CA ASP A 33 21.24 15.38 -7.54
C ASP A 33 21.83 16.64 -6.89
N PHE A 34 23.06 16.97 -7.25
CA PHE A 34 23.69 18.26 -6.98
C PHE A 34 24.26 18.83 -8.28
N ALA A 35 24.42 20.15 -8.36
CA ALA A 35 25.13 20.81 -9.45
C ALA A 35 25.83 22.08 -8.96
N ILE A 36 26.95 22.44 -9.59
CA ILE A 36 27.64 23.71 -9.34
C ILE A 36 26.94 24.80 -10.17
N VAL A 37 26.60 25.92 -9.54
CA VAL A 37 25.84 27.05 -10.13
C VAL A 37 26.56 28.39 -9.99
N GLY A 38 27.75 28.41 -9.40
CA GLY A 38 28.57 29.62 -9.31
C GLY A 38 29.97 29.32 -8.80
N PHE A 39 30.94 30.13 -9.22
CA PHE A 39 32.34 29.96 -8.84
C PHE A 39 33.08 31.30 -8.86
N ASN A 40 33.82 31.62 -7.80
CA ASN A 40 34.70 32.79 -7.69
C ASN A 40 36.12 32.33 -7.29
N GLY A 41 37.07 32.35 -8.22
CA GLY A 41 38.39 31.70 -8.14
C GLY A 41 39.61 32.61 -7.89
N ASN A 42 39.53 33.91 -8.16
CA ASN A 42 40.70 34.83 -8.13
C ASN A 42 41.13 35.30 -6.73
N SER A 43 41.21 34.38 -5.76
CA SER A 43 41.71 34.71 -4.42
C SER A 43 42.18 33.45 -3.69
N SER A 44 42.95 33.62 -2.60
CA SER A 44 43.32 32.51 -1.71
C SER A 44 42.11 31.80 -1.10
N THR A 45 40.95 32.46 -1.09
CA THR A 45 39.65 31.88 -0.75
C THR A 45 38.77 31.78 -1.98
N VAL A 46 38.45 30.57 -2.41
CA VAL A 46 37.52 30.32 -3.51
C VAL A 46 36.11 30.19 -2.96
N ASN A 47 35.13 30.74 -3.68
CA ASN A 47 33.73 30.56 -3.33
C ASN A 47 33.04 29.73 -4.41
N MET A 48 32.25 28.73 -4.02
CA MET A 48 31.52 27.86 -4.93
C MET A 48 30.07 27.73 -4.48
N ALA A 49 29.13 28.04 -5.39
CA ALA A 49 27.72 27.78 -5.16
C ALA A 49 27.34 26.40 -5.68
N ILE A 50 26.76 25.57 -4.82
CA ILE A 50 26.20 24.26 -5.17
C ILE A 50 24.71 24.28 -4.87
N VAL A 51 23.89 23.76 -5.79
CA VAL A 51 22.44 23.55 -5.59
C VAL A 51 22.13 22.08 -5.35
N ALA A 52 21.28 21.77 -4.38
CA ALA A 52 20.63 20.46 -4.26
C ALA A 52 19.43 20.39 -5.20
N LEU A 53 19.39 19.46 -6.16
CA LEU A 53 18.30 19.30 -7.14
C LEU A 53 17.33 18.16 -6.79
N LYS A 54 17.40 17.68 -5.55
CA LYS A 54 16.38 16.84 -4.90
C LYS A 54 16.44 17.04 -3.40
N VAL A 55 15.46 16.50 -2.67
CA VAL A 55 15.55 16.42 -1.21
C VAL A 55 16.72 15.51 -0.82
N ILE A 56 17.60 16.00 0.04
CA ILE A 56 18.78 15.27 0.51
C ILE A 56 18.49 14.75 1.92
N PRO A 57 18.47 13.43 2.14
CA PRO A 57 18.26 12.87 3.48
C PRO A 57 19.36 13.29 4.45
N SER A 58 19.04 13.31 5.75
CA SER A 58 20.04 13.34 6.82
C SER A 58 20.95 12.09 6.75
N GLY A 59 22.22 12.25 7.11
CA GLY A 59 23.25 11.21 7.04
C GLY A 59 23.86 11.01 5.65
N THR A 60 23.52 11.86 4.68
CA THR A 60 24.09 11.79 3.32
C THR A 60 25.52 12.33 3.33
N VAL A 61 26.45 11.59 2.73
CA VAL A 61 27.85 12.01 2.56
C VAL A 61 28.08 12.45 1.11
N LEU A 62 28.44 13.72 0.92
CA LEU A 62 28.87 14.29 -0.36
C LEU A 62 30.35 14.69 -0.27
N LYS A 63 31.10 14.39 -1.32
CA LYS A 63 32.50 14.75 -1.47
C LYS A 63 32.67 15.75 -2.62
N ILE A 64 33.53 16.75 -2.42
CA ILE A 64 33.80 17.84 -3.36
C ILE A 64 35.32 17.93 -3.50
N THR A 65 35.83 17.78 -4.71
CA THR A 65 37.27 17.76 -4.97
C THR A 65 37.59 18.44 -6.28
N ASP A 66 38.79 19.00 -6.36
CA ASP A 66 39.47 19.46 -7.55
C ASP A 66 40.51 18.45 -8.09
N GLN A 67 40.66 17.29 -7.45
CA GLN A 67 41.49 16.21 -7.99
C GLN A 67 41.02 15.80 -9.39
N GLY A 68 41.97 15.64 -10.31
CA GLY A 68 41.70 15.15 -11.66
C GLY A 68 41.27 13.69 -11.67
N TRP A 69 40.63 13.24 -12.74
CA TRP A 69 40.21 11.85 -12.94
C TRP A 69 40.92 11.27 -14.15
N ASP A 70 41.64 10.16 -13.97
CA ASP A 70 42.44 9.52 -15.04
C ASP A 70 41.74 8.35 -15.74
N GLN A 71 40.41 8.24 -15.57
CA GLN A 71 39.58 7.10 -15.97
C GLN A 71 39.63 5.88 -15.03
N SER A 72 40.50 5.89 -14.02
CA SER A 72 40.64 4.80 -13.05
C SER A 72 40.65 5.24 -11.58
N ALA A 73 41.28 6.38 -11.28
CA ALA A 73 41.45 6.91 -9.95
C ALA A 73 41.39 8.45 -9.94
N LEU A 74 41.10 9.00 -8.77
CA LEU A 74 41.34 10.42 -8.51
C LEU A 74 42.85 10.66 -8.37
N VAL A 75 43.35 11.68 -9.06
CA VAL A 75 44.77 12.01 -9.16
C VAL A 75 45.00 13.40 -8.61
N ALA A 76 45.81 13.49 -7.55
CA ALA A 76 46.19 14.77 -6.94
C ALA A 76 47.46 15.35 -7.59
N ASN A 77 47.47 16.66 -7.82
CA ASN A 77 48.56 17.41 -8.46
C ASN A 77 49.45 18.21 -7.47
N GLY A 78 49.23 18.07 -6.15
CA GLY A 78 49.95 18.75 -5.08
C GLY A 78 49.28 20.02 -4.51
N SER A 79 48.38 20.64 -5.26
CA SER A 79 47.53 21.76 -4.79
C SER A 79 46.11 21.32 -4.45
N ASP A 80 45.66 20.18 -4.97
CA ASP A 80 44.28 19.70 -4.82
C ASP A 80 43.89 19.38 -3.38
N GLY A 81 42.58 19.35 -3.15
CA GLY A 81 41.99 18.94 -1.90
C GLY A 81 40.63 18.29 -2.03
N LEU A 82 40.07 17.99 -0.87
CA LEU A 82 38.86 17.23 -0.71
C LEU A 82 38.08 17.80 0.47
N ILE A 83 36.82 18.14 0.22
CA ILE A 83 35.81 18.35 1.24
C ILE A 83 34.99 17.07 1.34
N THR A 84 34.81 16.57 2.56
CA THR A 84 33.78 15.58 2.87
C THR A 84 32.73 16.24 3.76
N TRP A 85 31.49 16.26 3.29
CA TRP A 85 30.35 16.87 3.97
C TRP A 85 29.30 15.80 4.29
N THR A 86 28.94 15.68 5.57
CA THR A 86 27.90 14.75 6.04
C THR A 86 26.71 15.52 6.58
N THR A 87 25.55 15.39 5.96
CA THR A 87 24.32 16.10 6.37
C THR A 87 23.82 15.61 7.73
N THR A 88 23.37 16.52 8.59
CA THR A 88 22.77 16.18 9.90
C THR A 88 21.25 16.31 9.87
N ASN A 89 20.70 17.09 8.95
CA ASN A 89 19.26 17.27 8.73
C ASN A 89 18.90 17.00 7.26
N SER A 90 17.60 16.78 7.01
CA SER A 90 17.10 16.74 5.64
C SER A 90 17.23 18.12 5.00
N ILE A 91 17.70 18.19 3.76
CA ILE A 91 17.84 19.44 3.01
C ILE A 91 16.75 19.47 1.92
N PRO A 92 15.95 20.55 1.85
CA PRO A 92 15.00 20.74 0.75
C PRO A 92 15.68 20.76 -0.62
N ALA A 93 14.95 20.33 -1.65
CA ALA A 93 15.37 20.57 -3.03
C ALA A 93 15.40 22.08 -3.30
N GLY A 94 16.37 22.50 -4.09
CA GLY A 94 16.60 23.87 -4.54
C GLY A 94 17.38 24.76 -3.58
N THR A 95 17.82 24.22 -2.44
CA THR A 95 18.75 24.89 -1.53
C THR A 95 20.09 25.12 -2.21
N ILE A 96 20.59 26.35 -2.14
CA ILE A 96 21.95 26.75 -2.55
C ILE A 96 22.85 26.82 -1.32
N PHE A 97 24.06 26.27 -1.46
CA PHE A 97 25.15 26.39 -0.51
C PHE A 97 26.27 27.21 -1.14
N ASN A 98 26.69 28.29 -0.50
CA ASN A 98 27.92 28.98 -0.86
C ASN A 98 29.06 28.46 0.02
N ILE A 99 30.04 27.79 -0.58
CA ILE A 99 31.17 27.19 0.11
C ILE A 99 32.38 28.09 -0.08
N ALA A 100 32.92 28.61 1.01
CA ALA A 100 34.19 29.34 1.00
C ALA A 100 35.33 28.38 1.37
N ILE A 101 36.21 28.09 0.41
CA ILE A 101 37.35 27.17 0.54
C ILE A 101 38.61 28.00 0.65
N THR A 102 39.35 27.87 1.75
CA THR A 102 40.60 28.60 1.98
C THR A 102 41.76 27.62 2.12
N GLY A 103 42.79 27.78 1.28
CA GLY A 103 44.00 26.97 1.32
C GLY A 103 44.99 27.41 2.39
N GLY A 104 46.00 26.59 2.64
CA GLY A 104 47.10 26.85 3.58
C GLY A 104 47.42 25.62 4.43
N ALA A 105 48.31 25.77 5.42
CA ALA A 105 48.74 24.67 6.29
C ALA A 105 47.58 23.94 6.99
N SER A 106 46.47 24.66 7.23
CA SER A 106 45.22 24.14 7.75
C SER A 106 44.06 24.61 6.86
N PRO A 107 43.75 23.87 5.78
CA PRO A 107 42.70 24.27 4.84
C PRO A 107 41.32 24.23 5.50
N THR A 108 40.44 25.16 5.14
CA THR A 108 39.06 25.21 5.66
C THR A 108 38.03 25.28 4.54
N ALA A 109 36.84 24.76 4.82
CA ALA A 109 35.66 24.94 3.98
C ALA A 109 34.48 25.32 4.88
N THR A 110 33.96 26.53 4.69
CA THR A 110 32.84 27.08 5.48
C THR A 110 31.61 27.34 4.61
N GLY A 111 30.42 27.42 5.22
CA GLY A 111 29.14 27.63 4.55
C GLY A 111 28.24 26.38 4.50
N LEU A 112 28.69 25.26 5.06
CA LEU A 112 27.96 23.97 5.09
C LEU A 112 27.59 23.52 6.51
N GLU A 113 28.11 24.19 7.54
CA GLU A 113 28.03 23.81 8.95
C GLU A 113 26.60 23.88 9.49
N ALA A 114 25.75 24.76 8.93
CA ALA A 114 24.33 24.84 9.28
C ALA A 114 23.55 23.56 8.90
N TYR A 115 24.10 22.74 8.00
CA TYR A 115 23.43 21.59 7.41
C TYR A 115 24.14 20.26 7.70
N GLY A 116 25.35 20.29 8.28
CA GLY A 116 26.12 19.07 8.47
C GLY A 116 27.50 19.29 9.08
N THR A 117 28.26 18.20 9.12
CA THR A 117 29.67 18.20 9.52
C THR A 117 30.57 18.22 8.29
N VAL A 118 31.67 18.97 8.36
CA VAL A 118 32.59 19.20 7.25
C VAL A 118 33.99 18.82 7.67
N THR A 119 34.71 18.10 6.81
CA THR A 119 36.15 17.87 6.96
C THR A 119 36.86 18.21 5.66
N THR A 120 38.05 18.81 5.78
CA THR A 120 38.87 19.26 4.66
C THR A 120 40.26 18.65 4.73
N THR A 121 40.79 18.25 3.57
CA THR A 121 42.16 17.77 3.39
C THR A 121 42.73 18.31 2.07
N GLY A 122 44.04 18.44 1.94
CA GLY A 122 44.68 18.99 0.73
C GLY A 122 44.86 20.51 0.77
N TRP A 123 44.91 21.20 -0.38
CA TRP A 123 45.08 22.67 -0.49
C TRP A 123 46.19 23.27 0.40
N SER A 124 47.24 22.49 0.67
CA SER A 124 48.22 22.80 1.72
C SER A 124 49.16 23.96 1.40
N ILE A 125 49.24 24.35 0.13
CA ILE A 125 50.19 25.34 -0.39
C ILE A 125 49.60 26.77 -0.49
N GLY A 126 48.38 27.00 0.02
CA GLY A 126 47.76 28.33 0.10
C GLY A 126 46.91 28.75 -1.12
N THR A 127 47.02 28.03 -2.23
CA THR A 127 46.18 28.21 -3.43
C THR A 127 45.19 27.05 -3.58
N VAL A 128 43.94 27.37 -3.87
CA VAL A 128 42.85 26.38 -4.02
C VAL A 128 42.58 26.01 -5.48
N VAL A 129 43.09 26.79 -6.43
CA VAL A 129 42.89 26.60 -7.87
C VAL A 129 44.24 26.71 -8.56
N ALA A 130 44.50 25.82 -9.51
CA ALA A 130 45.70 25.90 -10.33
C ALA A 130 45.72 27.17 -11.20
N GLY A 131 46.91 27.68 -11.49
CA GLY A 131 47.08 28.80 -12.43
C GLY A 131 46.61 28.39 -13.83
N GLY A 132 45.46 28.92 -14.25
CA GLY A 132 44.82 28.54 -15.51
C GLY A 132 43.46 27.82 -15.37
N GLY A 133 42.84 27.80 -14.18
CA GLY A 133 41.53 27.20 -13.95
C GLY A 133 41.59 25.71 -13.59
N ASP A 134 40.45 25.13 -13.20
CA ASP A 134 40.40 23.79 -12.60
C ASP A 134 39.23 22.94 -13.08
N ASN A 135 39.23 21.68 -12.65
CA ASN A 135 38.08 20.79 -12.67
C ASN A 135 37.56 20.58 -11.26
N TRP A 136 36.26 20.35 -11.12
CA TRP A 136 35.63 20.03 -9.86
C TRP A 136 34.68 18.85 -10.03
N PHE A 137 34.73 17.93 -9.08
CA PHE A 137 33.83 16.79 -9.01
C PHE A 137 33.05 16.79 -7.70
N LEU A 138 31.75 16.57 -7.83
CA LEU A 138 30.87 16.17 -6.74
C LEU A 138 30.69 14.66 -6.83
N TYR A 139 30.91 13.92 -5.74
CA TYR A 139 30.77 12.47 -5.74
C TYR A 139 30.36 11.91 -4.38
N THR A 140 29.95 10.65 -4.36
CA THR A 140 29.74 9.85 -3.14
C THR A 140 30.56 8.57 -3.19
N GLY A 141 30.55 7.79 -2.11
CA GLY A 141 31.36 6.56 -2.03
C GLY A 141 32.80 6.82 -1.60
N SER A 142 33.67 5.85 -1.87
CA SER A 142 35.10 5.92 -1.53
C SER A 142 35.91 6.56 -2.64
N ASP A 143 37.06 7.14 -2.31
CA ASP A 143 37.94 7.83 -3.27
C ASP A 143 38.55 6.86 -4.30
N ALA A 144 38.67 5.58 -3.93
CA ALA A 144 39.11 4.51 -4.82
C ALA A 144 38.01 4.03 -5.80
N SER A 145 36.75 4.38 -5.55
CA SER A 145 35.60 3.98 -6.38
C SER A 145 34.50 5.03 -6.28
N PRO A 146 34.75 6.25 -6.81
CA PRO A 146 33.84 7.37 -6.68
C PRO A 146 32.55 7.15 -7.49
N ASN A 147 31.41 7.40 -6.86
CA ASN A 147 30.12 7.51 -7.53
C ASN A 147 29.88 8.98 -7.88
N PHE A 148 30.31 9.39 -9.06
CA PHE A 148 30.23 10.77 -9.51
C PHE A 148 28.79 11.27 -9.63
N ILE A 149 28.56 12.48 -9.14
CA ILE A 149 27.26 13.17 -9.12
C ILE A 149 27.23 14.31 -10.15
N TYR A 150 28.30 15.12 -10.22
CA TYR A 150 28.36 16.26 -11.13
C TYR A 150 29.80 16.67 -11.42
N GLY A 151 30.07 17.19 -12.62
CA GLY A 151 31.37 17.71 -13.04
C GLY A 151 31.31 19.18 -13.43
N PHE A 152 32.34 19.95 -13.12
CA PHE A 152 32.46 21.34 -13.53
C PHE A 152 33.90 21.59 -13.98
N ALA A 153 34.10 22.28 -15.09
CA ALA A 153 35.45 22.65 -15.55
C ALA A 153 35.48 24.09 -16.06
N ASN A 154 36.53 24.83 -15.73
CA ASN A 154 36.74 26.21 -16.15
C ASN A 154 38.22 26.53 -16.49
N TRP A 155 38.94 25.61 -17.14
CA TRP A 155 40.33 25.84 -17.56
C TRP A 155 40.50 26.95 -18.62
N SER A 156 41.73 27.44 -18.75
CA SER A 156 42.13 28.61 -19.56
C SER A 156 42.46 28.29 -21.01
N THR A 157 42.83 27.06 -21.33
CA THR A 157 43.25 26.70 -22.69
C THR A 157 42.17 25.89 -23.40
N ALA A 158 42.04 26.11 -24.71
CA ALA A 158 41.27 25.23 -25.59
C ALA A 158 42.02 23.93 -25.92
N LEU A 159 43.11 23.61 -25.21
CA LEU A 159 43.99 22.46 -25.41
C LEU A 159 44.42 21.93 -24.03
N PRO A 160 43.74 20.90 -23.51
CA PRO A 160 44.19 20.22 -22.31
C PRO A 160 45.50 19.49 -22.67
N GLY A 161 46.63 19.99 -22.17
CA GLY A 161 47.95 19.48 -22.54
C GLY A 161 48.20 19.50 -24.05
N THR A 162 49.10 18.64 -24.54
CA THR A 162 49.49 18.59 -25.97
C THR A 162 48.39 18.07 -26.91
N ASN A 163 47.19 17.75 -26.40
CA ASN A 163 46.11 17.10 -27.14
C ASN A 163 44.85 17.97 -27.19
N ALA A 164 44.03 17.81 -28.23
CA ALA A 164 42.79 18.57 -28.39
C ALA A 164 41.71 18.06 -27.42
N PRO A 165 40.96 18.95 -26.74
CA PRO A 165 39.86 18.53 -25.87
C PRO A 165 38.80 17.84 -26.71
N ASP A 166 38.01 16.99 -26.07
CA ASP A 166 36.82 16.44 -26.69
C ASP A 166 35.91 17.60 -27.14
N PRO A 167 35.62 17.74 -28.44
CA PRO A 167 34.91 18.90 -28.96
C PRO A 167 33.43 18.95 -28.55
N VAL A 168 32.90 17.87 -27.98
CA VAL A 168 31.51 17.76 -27.51
C VAL A 168 31.43 18.14 -26.03
N THR A 169 32.31 17.59 -25.20
CA THR A 169 32.27 17.78 -23.74
C THR A 169 33.17 18.91 -23.25
N GLY A 170 34.21 19.22 -24.01
CA GLY A 170 35.28 20.13 -23.65
C GLY A 170 36.34 19.53 -22.73
N TRP A 171 36.18 18.30 -22.21
CA TRP A 171 37.10 17.63 -21.30
C TRP A 171 38.27 16.93 -22.00
N GLU A 172 39.25 16.44 -21.23
CA GLU A 172 40.38 15.68 -21.77
C GLU A 172 39.90 14.44 -22.54
N ALA A 173 40.43 14.26 -23.75
CA ALA A 173 40.10 13.13 -24.63
C ALA A 173 41.24 12.11 -24.70
N ALA A 174 42.49 12.53 -24.50
CA ALA A 174 43.66 11.66 -24.52
C ALA A 174 44.87 12.32 -23.85
N GLY A 175 45.72 11.54 -23.19
CA GLY A 175 46.92 12.04 -22.52
C GLY A 175 46.86 11.89 -21.00
N ASN A 176 47.69 12.67 -20.30
CA ASN A 176 47.86 12.55 -18.86
C ASN A 176 47.06 13.64 -18.13
N VAL A 177 46.43 13.25 -17.02
CA VAL A 177 45.81 14.18 -16.06
C VAL A 177 46.88 15.07 -15.44
N THR A 178 46.58 16.36 -15.30
CA THR A 178 47.44 17.37 -14.68
C THR A 178 46.58 18.27 -13.82
N GLY A 179 47.18 19.28 -13.19
CA GLY A 179 46.40 20.22 -12.39
C GLY A 179 45.48 21.18 -13.12
N ALA A 180 45.41 21.10 -14.44
CA ALA A 180 44.46 21.88 -15.23
C ALA A 180 43.73 21.02 -16.27
N VAL A 181 43.85 19.68 -16.21
CA VAL A 181 43.21 18.77 -17.18
C VAL A 181 42.76 17.48 -16.51
N SER A 182 41.59 16.99 -16.88
CA SER A 182 40.96 15.79 -16.30
C SER A 182 40.03 15.14 -17.33
N TYR A 183 39.89 13.82 -17.26
CA TYR A 183 38.88 13.12 -18.06
C TYR A 183 37.51 13.28 -17.42
N LEU A 184 36.47 13.41 -18.24
CA LEU A 184 35.09 13.36 -17.76
C LEU A 184 34.71 11.91 -17.45
N PRO A 185 34.25 11.60 -16.21
CA PRO A 185 33.70 10.28 -15.91
C PRO A 185 32.58 9.90 -16.88
N THR A 186 32.62 8.67 -17.39
CA THR A 186 31.69 8.17 -18.41
C THR A 186 30.22 8.25 -17.97
N THR A 187 29.96 8.08 -16.67
CA THR A 187 28.62 8.21 -16.07
C THR A 187 28.08 9.64 -16.15
N LEU A 188 28.94 10.65 -16.00
CA LEU A 188 28.57 12.06 -16.14
C LEU A 188 28.40 12.44 -17.61
N ALA A 189 29.26 11.92 -18.50
CA ALA A 189 29.18 12.15 -19.94
C ALA A 189 27.86 11.62 -20.52
N ALA A 190 27.50 10.36 -20.21
CA ALA A 190 26.32 9.70 -20.76
C ALA A 190 25.00 10.40 -20.40
N GLY A 191 24.93 11.02 -19.22
CA GLY A 191 23.74 11.71 -18.75
C GLY A 191 23.78 13.24 -18.87
N ASN A 192 24.83 13.79 -19.50
CA ASN A 192 25.08 15.23 -19.57
C ASN A 192 25.02 15.90 -18.19
N PHE A 193 25.76 15.39 -17.21
CA PHE A 193 25.78 15.86 -15.81
C PHE A 193 27.04 16.68 -15.48
N TYR A 194 27.35 17.62 -16.34
CA TYR A 194 28.52 18.48 -16.19
C TYR A 194 28.33 19.82 -16.90
N VAL A 195 29.20 20.77 -16.61
CA VAL A 195 29.33 21.99 -17.41
C VAL A 195 30.80 22.36 -17.60
N THR A 196 31.13 22.83 -18.81
CA THR A 196 32.48 23.30 -19.17
C THR A 196 32.40 24.75 -19.61
N LEU A 197 33.03 25.65 -18.85
CA LEU A 197 32.91 27.10 -18.99
C LEU A 197 34.16 27.80 -19.55
N THR A 198 35.04 27.08 -20.23
CA THR A 198 36.23 27.62 -20.91
C THR A 198 35.88 28.79 -21.84
N ILE A 199 36.53 29.95 -21.70
CA ILE A 199 36.30 31.10 -22.60
C ILE A 199 37.03 30.86 -23.92
N ALA A 200 36.33 31.03 -25.05
CA ALA A 200 36.93 30.87 -26.37
C ALA A 200 37.94 32.00 -26.67
N GLY A 201 39.16 31.61 -27.03
CA GLY A 201 40.24 32.50 -27.50
C GLY A 201 41.33 31.68 -28.20
N THR A 202 42.03 32.26 -29.17
CA THR A 202 43.21 31.62 -29.77
C THR A 202 44.30 31.47 -28.72
N PRO A 203 44.89 30.28 -28.49
CA PRO A 203 46.09 30.15 -27.67
C PRO A 203 47.14 31.19 -28.10
N PRO A 204 47.79 31.89 -27.15
CA PRO A 204 47.81 31.61 -25.72
C PRO A 204 46.70 32.34 -24.92
N THR A 205 45.74 33.02 -25.56
CA THR A 205 44.82 33.98 -24.91
C THR A 205 43.42 33.43 -24.63
N GLY A 206 43.24 32.11 -24.56
CA GLY A 206 42.08 31.56 -23.85
C GLY A 206 42.22 31.91 -22.37
N TYR A 207 41.13 32.34 -21.72
CA TYR A 207 41.11 32.66 -20.30
C TYR A 207 40.23 31.66 -19.56
N HIS A 208 40.57 31.43 -18.30
CA HIS A 208 39.68 30.69 -17.43
C HIS A 208 38.54 31.63 -17.04
N GLY A 209 37.57 31.09 -16.32
CA GLY A 209 36.56 31.92 -15.70
C GLY A 209 36.89 32.08 -14.23
N ASP A 210 37.48 33.19 -13.79
CA ASP A 210 37.62 33.48 -12.37
C ASP A 210 36.25 33.70 -11.72
N TYR A 211 35.31 34.32 -12.44
CA TYR A 211 33.97 34.62 -11.94
C TYR A 211 32.93 33.99 -12.88
N ASN A 212 32.33 32.88 -12.45
CA ASN A 212 31.29 32.15 -13.16
C ASN A 212 29.96 32.30 -12.42
N ASN A 213 28.96 32.81 -13.11
CA ASN A 213 27.64 33.05 -12.54
C ASN A 213 26.58 32.42 -13.45
N TYR A 214 25.84 31.45 -12.92
CA TYR A 214 24.64 30.95 -13.58
C TYR A 214 23.54 32.02 -13.58
N SER A 215 22.85 32.17 -14.71
CA SER A 215 21.73 33.10 -14.89
C SER A 215 20.56 32.50 -15.69
N GLY A 216 20.50 31.17 -15.76
CA GLY A 216 19.40 30.45 -16.42
C GLY A 216 18.14 30.33 -15.55
N THR A 217 17.25 29.40 -15.91
CA THR A 217 16.02 29.17 -15.15
C THR A 217 16.28 28.65 -13.73
N LEU A 218 15.54 29.18 -12.77
CA LEU A 218 15.53 28.71 -11.39
C LEU A 218 14.29 27.85 -11.08
N THR A 219 13.31 27.81 -11.99
CA THR A 219 12.04 27.10 -11.81
C THR A 219 11.87 26.03 -12.89
N GLY A 220 11.36 24.86 -12.50
CA GLY A 220 11.05 23.77 -13.43
C GLY A 220 11.20 22.39 -12.80
N THR A 221 11.30 21.35 -13.63
CA THR A 221 11.66 20.01 -13.17
C THR A 221 13.16 19.92 -12.90
N LYS A 222 13.61 18.92 -12.12
CA LYS A 222 15.04 18.59 -11.98
C LYS A 222 15.72 18.51 -13.35
N ALA A 223 15.12 17.79 -14.30
CA ALA A 223 15.69 17.59 -15.63
C ALA A 223 15.82 18.89 -16.44
N SER A 224 14.80 19.75 -16.43
CA SER A 224 14.85 21.02 -17.16
C SER A 224 15.82 22.02 -16.53
N ILE A 225 15.89 22.09 -15.20
CA ILE A 225 16.85 22.93 -14.49
C ILE A 225 18.27 22.44 -14.77
N LEU A 226 18.53 21.14 -14.67
CA LEU A 226 19.85 20.57 -14.91
C LEU A 226 20.31 20.78 -16.35
N THR A 227 19.41 20.63 -17.33
CA THR A 227 19.67 20.97 -18.73
C THR A 227 20.08 22.43 -18.88
N ALA A 228 19.39 23.34 -18.19
CA ALA A 228 19.71 24.76 -18.23
C ALA A 228 21.05 25.07 -17.56
N ILE A 229 21.37 24.46 -16.40
CA ILE A 229 22.67 24.58 -15.74
C ILE A 229 23.79 24.08 -16.66
N ASN A 230 23.58 23.00 -17.40
CA ASN A 230 24.61 22.40 -18.25
C ASN A 230 24.74 23.10 -19.62
N THR A 231 23.91 24.11 -19.87
CA THR A 231 23.96 24.91 -21.09
C THR A 231 24.85 26.14 -20.88
N LYS A 232 26.01 26.16 -21.55
CA LYS A 232 27.02 27.22 -21.43
C LYS A 232 26.48 28.65 -21.64
N SER A 233 25.53 28.85 -22.55
CA SER A 233 24.95 30.18 -22.81
C SER A 233 24.14 30.76 -21.64
N ASN A 234 23.80 29.95 -20.64
CA ASN A 234 23.14 30.39 -19.41
C ASN A 234 24.12 30.84 -18.32
N TRP A 235 25.41 30.93 -18.64
CA TRP A 235 26.46 31.36 -17.73
C TRP A 235 27.11 32.64 -18.22
N THR A 236 27.41 33.51 -17.25
CA THR A 236 28.37 34.59 -17.45
C THR A 236 29.70 34.16 -16.87
N THR A 237 30.74 34.13 -17.71
CA THR A 237 32.10 33.74 -17.34
C THR A 237 33.08 34.86 -17.70
N THR A 238 33.88 35.32 -16.73
CA THR A 238 34.73 36.52 -16.88
C THR A 238 35.88 36.54 -15.89
N GLU A 239 36.97 37.22 -16.27
CA GLU A 239 38.13 37.50 -15.40
C GLU A 239 38.03 38.87 -14.68
N LEU A 240 36.97 39.64 -14.97
CA LEU A 240 36.86 41.01 -14.45
C LEU A 240 36.26 41.01 -13.05
N LEU A 241 37.02 41.47 -12.05
CA LEU A 241 36.58 41.61 -10.66
C LEU A 241 35.26 42.39 -10.52
N ALA A 242 35.01 43.38 -11.38
CA ALA A 242 33.77 44.15 -11.39
C ALA A 242 32.49 43.30 -11.62
N ASN A 243 32.65 42.10 -12.19
CA ASN A 243 31.55 41.17 -12.46
C ASN A 243 31.43 40.06 -11.41
N LYS A 244 32.27 40.06 -10.36
CA LYS A 244 32.12 39.16 -9.22
C LYS A 244 30.76 39.40 -8.55
N LYS A 245 29.93 38.36 -8.45
CA LYS A 245 28.68 38.41 -7.70
C LYS A 245 28.83 37.64 -6.38
N SER A 246 28.10 38.08 -5.36
CA SER A 246 27.91 37.27 -4.15
C SER A 246 27.09 36.04 -4.52
N LEU A 247 27.62 34.88 -4.12
CA LEU A 247 27.05 33.56 -4.35
C LEU A 247 26.16 33.10 -3.18
N ASP A 248 25.99 33.93 -2.16
CA ASP A 248 25.15 33.66 -1.01
C ASP A 248 23.65 33.72 -1.39
N PRO A 249 22.79 32.95 -0.73
CA PRO A 249 21.36 33.22 -0.70
C PRO A 249 21.08 34.67 -0.26
N GLY A 250 20.30 35.40 -1.04
CA GLY A 250 20.05 36.84 -0.88
C GLY A 250 21.10 37.73 -1.56
N GLY A 251 22.15 37.13 -2.14
CA GLY A 251 23.23 37.81 -2.85
C GLY A 251 22.88 38.16 -4.31
N ALA A 252 23.80 38.86 -4.98
CA ALA A 252 23.56 39.36 -6.34
C ALA A 252 23.45 38.26 -7.42
N ALA A 253 24.04 37.07 -7.21
CA ALA A 253 23.82 35.93 -8.10
C ALA A 253 22.49 35.21 -7.79
N PHE A 254 22.07 35.22 -6.52
CA PHE A 254 20.90 34.47 -6.04
C PHE A 254 20.08 35.31 -5.05
N PRO A 255 19.25 36.26 -5.53
CA PRO A 255 18.62 37.28 -4.68
C PRO A 255 17.51 36.76 -3.75
N GLY A 256 17.15 35.47 -3.81
CA GLY A 256 16.11 34.86 -3.01
C GLY A 256 16.60 34.25 -1.69
N VAL A 257 15.65 33.79 -0.87
CA VAL A 257 15.96 32.98 0.32
C VAL A 257 15.93 31.50 -0.05
N ASN A 258 16.70 30.68 0.67
CA ASN A 258 16.64 29.24 0.46
C ASN A 258 15.27 28.66 0.82
N PRO A 259 14.73 27.71 0.02
CA PRO A 259 15.26 27.21 -1.25
C PRO A 259 15.10 28.20 -2.41
N ILE A 260 16.14 28.38 -3.22
CA ILE A 260 16.16 29.36 -4.33
C ILE A 260 15.63 28.77 -5.62
N PHE A 261 16.05 27.55 -5.97
CA PHE A 261 15.49 26.86 -7.12
C PHE A 261 14.12 26.28 -6.75
N GLN A 262 13.12 26.52 -7.58
CA GLN A 262 11.76 26.00 -7.41
C GLN A 262 11.59 24.77 -8.29
N LEU A 263 12.02 23.63 -7.75
CA LEU A 263 11.80 22.34 -8.40
C LEU A 263 10.34 21.97 -8.19
N GLY A 264 9.52 22.07 -9.25
CA GLY A 264 8.09 21.79 -9.18
C GLY A 264 7.82 20.49 -8.42
N THR A 265 6.86 20.52 -7.51
CA THR A 265 6.58 19.39 -6.64
C THR A 265 5.58 18.47 -7.30
N ASN A 266 5.91 17.20 -7.48
CA ASN A 266 5.07 16.24 -8.17
C ASN A 266 4.96 14.94 -7.39
N VAL A 267 3.87 14.19 -7.60
CA VAL A 267 3.78 12.83 -7.08
C VAL A 267 4.84 11.97 -7.76
N SER A 268 5.60 11.25 -6.94
CA SER A 268 6.69 10.35 -7.34
C SER A 268 6.31 8.87 -7.20
N GLY A 269 5.31 8.56 -6.38
CA GLY A 269 4.72 7.23 -6.32
C GLY A 269 3.65 7.09 -5.24
N VAL A 270 2.85 6.05 -5.36
CA VAL A 270 1.81 5.67 -4.39
C VAL A 270 2.06 4.25 -3.95
N THR A 271 2.07 4.01 -2.64
CA THR A 271 2.26 2.68 -2.05
C THR A 271 1.36 2.52 -0.83
N SER A 272 1.51 1.42 -0.10
CA SER A 272 0.85 1.21 1.18
C SER A 272 1.83 0.59 2.18
N SER A 273 1.76 1.04 3.42
CA SER A 273 2.44 0.38 4.55
C SER A 273 1.70 -0.88 5.03
N THR A 274 0.44 -1.06 4.65
CA THR A 274 -0.33 -2.29 4.87
C THR A 274 0.24 -3.42 4.02
N ALA A 275 0.34 -4.64 4.54
CA ALA A 275 0.93 -5.78 3.83
C ALA A 275 0.13 -6.15 2.56
N ASN A 276 0.72 -6.96 1.69
CA ASN A 276 -0.05 -7.59 0.60
C ASN A 276 -1.01 -8.63 1.20
N GLY A 277 -2.19 -8.79 0.61
CA GLY A 277 -3.20 -9.73 1.08
C GLY A 277 -4.62 -9.31 0.74
N THR A 278 -5.59 -10.08 1.24
CA THR A 278 -7.02 -9.80 1.13
C THR A 278 -7.52 -9.12 2.40
N TYR A 279 -8.29 -8.06 2.24
CA TYR A 279 -8.82 -7.25 3.33
C TYR A 279 -10.34 -7.20 3.26
N LYS A 280 -10.97 -7.41 4.42
CA LYS A 280 -12.41 -7.52 4.58
C LYS A 280 -13.03 -6.23 5.14
N THR A 281 -14.35 -6.20 5.24
CA THR A 281 -15.08 -5.10 5.87
C THR A 281 -14.52 -4.76 7.27
N GLY A 282 -14.27 -3.47 7.52
CA GLY A 282 -13.73 -2.96 8.78
C GLY A 282 -12.21 -2.92 8.88
N ASP A 283 -11.49 -3.60 7.98
CA ASP A 283 -10.04 -3.49 7.92
C ASP A 283 -9.61 -2.08 7.45
N VAL A 284 -8.48 -1.59 7.96
CA VAL A 284 -7.93 -0.26 7.65
C VAL A 284 -6.63 -0.40 6.87
N ILE A 285 -6.56 0.27 5.73
CA ILE A 285 -5.44 0.28 4.80
C ILE A 285 -4.87 1.69 4.72
N ALA A 286 -3.57 1.84 5.00
CA ALA A 286 -2.89 3.12 4.90
C ALA A 286 -2.31 3.29 3.49
N VAL A 287 -2.86 4.21 2.70
CA VAL A 287 -2.35 4.55 1.37
C VAL A 287 -1.40 5.74 1.48
N ASN A 288 -0.17 5.57 1.00
CA ASN A 288 0.93 6.53 1.13
C ASN A 288 1.25 7.15 -0.25
N VAL A 289 1.02 8.45 -0.40
CA VAL A 289 1.35 9.24 -1.60
C VAL A 289 2.65 9.99 -1.36
N THR A 290 3.70 9.71 -2.13
CA THR A 290 5.02 10.32 -1.99
C THR A 290 5.27 11.38 -3.05
N PHE A 291 5.74 12.54 -2.65
CA PHE A 291 6.10 13.68 -3.49
C PHE A 291 7.62 13.77 -3.69
N SER A 292 8.03 14.45 -4.77
CA SER A 292 9.43 14.73 -5.09
C SER A 292 10.11 15.70 -4.12
N THR A 293 9.33 16.46 -3.35
CA THR A 293 9.80 17.38 -2.31
C THR A 293 8.98 17.25 -1.03
N ILE A 294 9.40 17.94 0.04
CA ILE A 294 8.59 18.08 1.27
C ILE A 294 7.37 18.95 0.98
N VAL A 295 6.20 18.51 1.41
CA VAL A 295 4.92 19.21 1.23
C VAL A 295 4.25 19.57 2.56
N ASN A 296 3.59 20.71 2.58
CA ASN A 296 2.71 21.20 3.63
C ASN A 296 1.27 21.14 3.15
N VAL A 297 0.38 20.63 4.01
CA VAL A 297 -1.04 20.41 3.69
C VAL A 297 -1.92 21.32 4.53
N THR A 298 -2.91 21.96 3.90
CA THR A 298 -4.06 22.56 4.58
C THR A 298 -5.34 21.86 4.15
N GLY A 299 -6.39 21.93 4.97
CA GLY A 299 -7.67 21.26 4.68
C GLY A 299 -7.59 19.74 4.77
N THR A 300 -8.50 19.06 4.06
CA THR A 300 -8.59 17.59 4.04
C THR A 300 -8.61 17.06 2.60
N PRO A 301 -7.46 17.04 1.89
CA PRO A 301 -7.37 16.42 0.58
C PRO A 301 -7.94 15.01 0.56
N THR A 302 -8.46 14.60 -0.58
CA THR A 302 -9.09 13.29 -0.76
C THR A 302 -8.42 12.49 -1.86
N LEU A 303 -8.52 11.17 -1.76
CA LEU A 303 -8.07 10.22 -2.78
C LEU A 303 -9.25 9.31 -3.14
N SER A 304 -9.63 9.29 -4.41
CA SER A 304 -10.67 8.38 -4.92
C SER A 304 -10.06 7.02 -5.30
N LEU A 305 -10.63 5.93 -4.80
CA LEU A 305 -10.16 4.56 -5.01
C LEU A 305 -10.98 3.84 -6.08
N ASN A 306 -10.40 2.82 -6.69
CA ASN A 306 -11.08 1.99 -7.71
C ASN A 306 -12.19 1.09 -7.12
N THR A 307 -12.32 1.05 -5.79
CA THR A 307 -13.46 0.46 -5.07
C THR A 307 -14.70 1.37 -5.06
N GLY A 308 -14.60 2.59 -5.59
CA GLY A 308 -15.62 3.64 -5.47
C GLY A 308 -15.56 4.42 -4.16
N ALA A 309 -14.64 4.08 -3.24
CA ALA A 309 -14.42 4.83 -2.01
C ALA A 309 -13.71 6.16 -2.28
N THR A 310 -14.05 7.18 -1.50
CA THR A 310 -13.25 8.42 -1.38
C THR A 310 -12.68 8.48 0.02
N VAL A 311 -11.36 8.51 0.14
CA VAL A 311 -10.66 8.46 1.43
C VAL A 311 -9.99 9.79 1.75
N ASN A 312 -9.95 10.13 3.03
CA ASN A 312 -9.46 11.41 3.50
C ASN A 312 -7.98 11.33 3.88
N TYR A 313 -7.27 12.43 3.63
CA TYR A 313 -5.95 12.69 4.19
C TYR A 313 -5.97 12.53 5.72
N SER A 314 -4.99 11.81 6.25
CA SER A 314 -4.89 11.43 7.67
C SER A 314 -3.59 11.89 8.34
N GLY A 315 -2.54 12.26 7.59
CA GLY A 315 -1.29 12.76 8.15
C GLY A 315 -0.12 12.80 7.15
N GLY A 316 1.00 13.42 7.55
CA GLY A 316 2.22 13.49 6.74
C GLY A 316 2.66 14.89 6.28
N THR A 317 1.93 15.94 6.67
CA THR A 317 2.34 17.35 6.44
C THR A 317 3.73 17.62 7.02
N GLY A 318 4.53 18.43 6.32
CA GLY A 318 5.94 18.70 6.66
C GLY A 318 6.88 17.56 6.28
N THR A 319 6.41 16.54 5.58
CA THR A 319 7.22 15.45 5.01
C THR A 319 6.99 15.35 3.50
N ASN A 320 7.69 14.46 2.82
CA ASN A 320 7.45 14.15 1.41
C ASN A 320 6.43 13.02 1.20
N THR A 321 5.81 12.47 2.25
CA THR A 321 4.82 11.39 2.12
C THR A 321 3.54 11.73 2.88
N LEU A 322 2.43 11.80 2.17
CA LEU A 322 1.09 11.97 2.74
C LEU A 322 0.42 10.61 2.91
N THR A 323 -0.35 10.43 3.98
CA THR A 323 -1.07 9.20 4.29
C THR A 323 -2.58 9.42 4.22
N PHE A 324 -3.29 8.50 3.57
CA PHE A 324 -4.74 8.44 3.47
C PHE A 324 -5.20 7.13 4.10
N SER A 325 -6.21 7.19 4.96
CA SER A 325 -6.72 6.00 5.66
C SER A 325 -7.97 5.49 4.96
N TYR A 326 -7.89 4.29 4.39
CA TYR A 326 -8.99 3.60 3.75
C TYR A 326 -9.57 2.54 4.69
N THR A 327 -10.80 2.70 5.13
CA THR A 327 -11.55 1.64 5.82
C THR A 327 -12.46 0.95 4.82
N VAL A 328 -12.33 -0.37 4.67
CA VAL A 328 -13.17 -1.16 3.78
C VAL A 328 -14.62 -1.16 4.31
N THR A 329 -15.57 -0.75 3.49
CA THR A 329 -17.00 -0.78 3.83
C THR A 329 -17.73 -1.89 3.07
N SER A 330 -18.88 -2.30 3.61
CA SER A 330 -19.75 -3.32 2.99
C SER A 330 -20.04 -3.00 1.51
N GLY A 331 -19.94 -4.02 0.66
CA GLY A 331 -20.19 -3.96 -0.78
C GLY A 331 -19.01 -3.48 -1.63
N GLN A 332 -17.92 -3.00 -1.03
CA GLN A 332 -16.72 -2.64 -1.78
C GLN A 332 -15.92 -3.88 -2.14
N SER A 333 -15.42 -3.94 -3.38
CA SER A 333 -14.52 -5.00 -3.81
C SER A 333 -13.52 -4.47 -4.83
N SER A 334 -12.33 -5.07 -4.86
CA SER A 334 -11.34 -4.86 -5.91
C SER A 334 -10.39 -6.05 -5.96
N ALA A 335 -10.14 -6.56 -7.16
CA ALA A 335 -9.13 -7.61 -7.36
C ALA A 335 -7.70 -7.11 -7.11
N ASP A 336 -7.48 -5.80 -7.24
CA ASP A 336 -6.22 -5.13 -6.89
C ASP A 336 -6.51 -3.66 -6.59
N LEU A 337 -6.24 -3.23 -5.36
CA LEU A 337 -6.56 -1.89 -4.87
C LEU A 337 -5.67 -0.85 -5.56
N ASP A 338 -6.31 0.14 -6.19
CA ASP A 338 -5.65 1.30 -6.76
C ASP A 338 -6.51 2.55 -6.57
N TYR A 339 -5.99 3.70 -7.00
CA TYR A 339 -6.79 4.91 -7.17
C TYR A 339 -7.56 4.88 -8.51
N SER A 340 -8.65 5.64 -8.59
CA SER A 340 -9.60 5.55 -9.71
C SER A 340 -9.07 6.11 -11.03
N SER A 341 -8.11 7.04 -10.99
CA SER A 341 -7.54 7.70 -12.19
C SER A 341 -6.28 8.52 -11.86
N THR A 342 -5.60 9.03 -12.88
CA THR A 342 -4.44 9.93 -12.74
C THR A 342 -4.77 11.26 -12.04
N THR A 343 -6.05 11.60 -11.89
CA THR A 343 -6.55 12.82 -11.23
C THR A 343 -7.32 12.53 -9.95
N ALA A 344 -7.19 11.32 -9.40
CA ALA A 344 -7.94 10.88 -8.22
C ALA A 344 -7.56 11.61 -6.92
N LEU A 345 -6.37 12.23 -6.86
CA LEU A 345 -5.94 13.07 -5.74
C LEU A 345 -6.52 14.48 -5.91
N SER A 346 -7.37 14.89 -4.96
CA SER A 346 -8.05 16.18 -4.97
C SER A 346 -7.78 16.97 -3.69
N LEU A 347 -7.72 18.29 -3.80
CA LEU A 347 -7.45 19.17 -2.67
C LEU A 347 -8.64 19.30 -1.70
N ASN A 348 -9.87 19.09 -2.17
CA ASN A 348 -11.09 19.21 -1.37
C ASN A 348 -11.14 20.51 -0.53
N GLY A 349 -10.87 21.66 -1.19
CA GLY A 349 -10.82 22.98 -0.55
C GLY A 349 -9.54 23.29 0.24
N GLY A 350 -8.62 22.34 0.33
CA GLY A 350 -7.30 22.49 0.95
C GLY A 350 -6.19 22.93 -0.01
N THR A 351 -4.94 22.76 0.40
CA THR A 351 -3.74 22.97 -0.42
C THR A 351 -2.71 21.88 -0.15
N ILE A 352 -1.88 21.57 -1.15
CA ILE A 352 -0.67 20.77 -1.01
C ILE A 352 0.44 21.59 -1.67
N LYS A 353 1.33 22.16 -0.86
CA LYS A 353 2.37 23.09 -1.31
C LYS A 353 3.74 22.67 -0.82
N ASP A 354 4.80 23.00 -1.54
CA ASP A 354 6.15 22.81 -1.03
C ASP A 354 6.55 23.87 0.01
N ALA A 355 7.81 23.79 0.48
CA ALA A 355 8.39 24.75 1.41
C ALA A 355 8.46 26.19 0.84
N GLY A 356 8.50 26.33 -0.50
CA GLY A 356 8.47 27.60 -1.21
C GLY A 356 7.06 28.17 -1.39
N SER A 357 6.03 27.51 -0.84
CA SER A 357 4.60 27.83 -1.03
C SER A 357 4.09 27.67 -2.47
N THR A 358 4.79 26.89 -3.30
CA THR A 358 4.37 26.55 -4.66
C THR A 358 3.44 25.33 -4.63
N ASP A 359 2.37 25.36 -5.44
CA ASP A 359 1.42 24.25 -5.51
C ASP A 359 2.04 22.97 -6.10
N ALA A 360 1.72 21.83 -5.49
CA ALA A 360 2.11 20.53 -6.01
C ALA A 360 1.27 20.13 -7.24
N THR A 361 1.93 19.55 -8.23
CA THR A 361 1.29 18.80 -9.31
C THR A 361 0.76 17.47 -8.76
N LEU A 362 -0.56 17.32 -8.79
CA LEU A 362 -1.27 16.19 -8.17
C LEU A 362 -1.48 14.99 -9.10
N THR A 363 -1.00 15.08 -10.34
CA THR A 363 -1.12 13.99 -11.31
C THR A 363 -0.42 12.74 -10.80
N LEU A 364 -1.19 11.66 -10.66
CA LEU A 364 -0.73 10.33 -10.29
C LEU A 364 -0.26 9.58 -11.54
N ALA A 365 0.50 8.50 -11.34
CA ALA A 365 0.76 7.54 -12.42
C ALA A 365 -0.57 6.96 -12.95
N SER A 366 -0.56 6.35 -14.14
CA SER A 366 -1.73 5.59 -14.58
C SER A 366 -1.94 4.38 -13.66
N PRO A 367 -3.18 4.04 -13.26
CA PRO A 367 -3.44 2.84 -12.46
C PRO A 367 -2.80 1.59 -13.08
N GLY A 368 -2.16 0.76 -12.25
CA GLY A 368 -1.38 -0.42 -12.67
C GLY A 368 -0.01 -0.14 -13.33
N ALA A 369 0.34 1.11 -13.66
CA ALA A 369 1.66 1.46 -14.20
C ALA A 369 2.72 1.58 -13.10
N ALA A 370 4.01 1.66 -13.48
CA ALA A 370 5.10 1.88 -12.53
C ALA A 370 4.81 3.09 -11.62
N ASN A 371 5.05 2.92 -10.31
CA ASN A 371 4.77 3.90 -9.25
C ASN A 371 3.28 4.09 -8.88
N SER A 372 2.35 3.34 -9.46
CA SER A 372 0.94 3.27 -8.99
C SER A 372 0.77 2.34 -7.78
N LEU A 373 -0.39 2.41 -7.10
CA LEU A 373 -0.62 1.56 -5.93
C LEU A 373 -0.73 0.09 -6.33
N GLY A 374 -1.52 -0.23 -7.37
CA GLY A 374 -1.70 -1.61 -7.84
C GLY A 374 -0.43 -2.21 -8.48
N ASN A 375 0.49 -1.38 -8.96
CA ASN A 375 1.81 -1.88 -9.36
C ASN A 375 2.73 -2.17 -8.17
N ASN A 376 2.67 -1.33 -7.14
CA ASN A 376 3.59 -1.41 -6.00
C ASN A 376 3.16 -2.42 -4.94
N LYS A 377 1.86 -2.75 -4.85
CA LYS A 377 1.27 -3.61 -3.83
C LYS A 377 0.22 -4.53 -4.46
N ALA A 378 0.06 -5.71 -3.88
CA ALA A 378 -0.98 -6.68 -4.25
C ALA A 378 -1.98 -6.74 -3.09
N ILE A 379 -2.97 -5.84 -3.13
CA ILE A 379 -3.98 -5.69 -2.07
C ILE A 379 -5.34 -5.99 -2.68
N VAL A 380 -5.97 -7.07 -2.25
CA VAL A 380 -7.32 -7.44 -2.66
C VAL A 380 -8.31 -6.90 -1.64
N ILE A 381 -9.41 -6.30 -2.11
CA ILE A 381 -10.51 -5.85 -1.26
C ILE A 381 -11.69 -6.77 -1.48
N ASP A 382 -12.18 -7.32 -0.37
CA ASP A 382 -13.38 -8.14 -0.34
C ASP A 382 -14.28 -7.72 0.82
N GLY A 383 -15.10 -6.70 0.59
CA GLY A 383 -16.12 -6.22 1.53
C GLY A 383 -17.50 -6.84 1.28
N ILE A 384 -17.61 -7.93 0.52
CA ILE A 384 -18.89 -8.57 0.21
C ILE A 384 -19.09 -9.70 1.21
N ALA A 385 -20.07 -9.56 2.09
CA ALA A 385 -20.40 -10.62 3.04
C ALA A 385 -21.26 -11.71 2.38
N PRO A 386 -21.06 -12.99 2.73
CA PRO A 386 -21.93 -14.05 2.27
C PRO A 386 -23.37 -13.87 2.75
N THR A 387 -24.34 -14.30 1.96
CA THR A 387 -25.77 -14.26 2.30
C THR A 387 -26.43 -15.60 2.04
N VAL A 388 -27.49 -15.94 2.79
CA VAL A 388 -28.27 -17.16 2.51
C VAL A 388 -29.17 -16.92 1.30
N ALA A 389 -28.90 -17.63 0.21
CA ALA A 389 -29.64 -17.55 -1.03
C ALA A 389 -30.92 -18.40 -1.01
N SER A 390 -30.89 -19.60 -0.40
CA SER A 390 -32.06 -20.46 -0.26
C SER A 390 -31.88 -21.55 0.80
N VAL A 391 -33.00 -22.10 1.27
CA VAL A 391 -33.06 -23.31 2.09
C VAL A 391 -33.82 -24.39 1.33
N ASN A 392 -33.24 -25.58 1.22
CA ASN A 392 -33.81 -26.69 0.47
C ASN A 392 -33.63 -28.03 1.20
N SER A 393 -34.19 -29.11 0.67
CA SER A 393 -33.96 -30.47 1.14
C SER A 393 -33.80 -31.45 -0.01
N SER A 394 -32.85 -32.38 0.15
CA SER A 394 -32.72 -33.53 -0.74
C SER A 394 -33.77 -34.61 -0.48
N THR A 395 -34.47 -34.54 0.66
CA THR A 395 -35.54 -35.47 1.02
C THR A 395 -36.75 -35.23 0.11
N ALA A 396 -37.41 -36.30 -0.34
CA ALA A 396 -38.56 -36.19 -1.23
C ALA A 396 -39.75 -35.50 -0.51
N ASN A 397 -40.66 -34.92 -1.28
CA ASN A 397 -41.92 -34.42 -0.71
C ASN A 397 -42.74 -35.60 -0.16
N GLY A 398 -43.46 -35.40 0.95
CA GLY A 398 -44.28 -36.43 1.58
C GLY A 398 -44.42 -36.27 3.09
N SER A 399 -45.13 -37.22 3.71
CA SER A 399 -45.31 -37.29 5.17
C SER A 399 -44.29 -38.22 5.82
N TYR A 400 -43.68 -37.75 6.89
CA TYR A 400 -42.63 -38.44 7.64
C TYR A 400 -43.02 -38.58 9.11
N LYS A 401 -42.70 -39.74 9.69
CA LYS A 401 -42.95 -40.07 11.10
C LYS A 401 -41.64 -40.10 11.89
N ALA A 402 -41.74 -40.26 13.22
CA ALA A 402 -40.61 -40.38 14.13
C ALA A 402 -39.58 -41.41 13.65
N GLY A 403 -38.30 -41.04 13.74
CA GLY A 403 -37.16 -41.82 13.24
C GLY A 403 -36.78 -41.56 11.78
N ALA A 404 -37.61 -40.87 11.00
CA ALA A 404 -37.24 -40.43 9.66
C ALA A 404 -36.10 -39.41 9.71
N VAL A 405 -35.21 -39.45 8.71
CA VAL A 405 -34.10 -38.51 8.55
C VAL A 405 -34.37 -37.59 7.37
N ILE A 406 -34.34 -36.29 7.63
CA ILE A 406 -34.57 -35.21 6.66
C ILE A 406 -33.29 -34.38 6.54
N ASN A 407 -32.75 -34.29 5.33
CA ASN A 407 -31.53 -33.53 5.08
C ASN A 407 -31.89 -32.11 4.62
N VAL A 408 -31.59 -31.11 5.43
CA VAL A 408 -31.80 -29.70 5.11
C VAL A 408 -30.49 -29.10 4.62
N THR A 409 -30.54 -28.30 3.56
CA THR A 409 -29.37 -27.65 2.95
C THR A 409 -29.61 -26.14 2.90
N LEU A 410 -28.69 -25.37 3.47
CA LEU A 410 -28.62 -23.92 3.33
C LEU A 410 -27.64 -23.59 2.21
N ASN A 411 -28.09 -22.89 1.18
CA ASN A 411 -27.24 -22.40 0.10
C ASN A 411 -26.89 -20.94 0.34
N PHE A 412 -25.59 -20.63 0.36
CA PHE A 412 -25.04 -19.29 0.48
C PHE A 412 -24.65 -18.73 -0.89
N SER A 413 -24.46 -17.41 -0.97
CA SER A 413 -24.00 -16.70 -2.18
C SER A 413 -22.56 -17.05 -2.59
N GLU A 414 -21.77 -17.59 -1.66
CA GLU A 414 -20.37 -17.96 -1.85
C GLU A 414 -19.95 -19.05 -0.84
N ALA A 415 -18.70 -19.50 -0.94
CA ALA A 415 -18.17 -20.54 -0.08
C ALA A 415 -17.98 -20.06 1.38
N ILE A 416 -18.40 -20.88 2.34
CA ILE A 416 -18.34 -20.58 3.77
C ILE A 416 -17.43 -21.54 4.51
N THR A 417 -16.50 -21.01 5.29
CA THR A 417 -15.78 -21.73 6.35
C THR A 417 -16.59 -21.71 7.64
N VAL A 418 -16.81 -22.90 8.21
CA VAL A 418 -17.59 -23.09 9.43
C VAL A 418 -16.68 -23.41 10.60
N THR A 419 -16.90 -22.75 11.74
CA THR A 419 -16.39 -23.22 13.05
C THR A 419 -17.55 -23.49 13.99
N GLY A 420 -17.33 -24.32 15.02
CA GLY A 420 -18.37 -24.70 15.97
C GLY A 420 -19.49 -25.55 15.35
N THR A 421 -20.67 -25.49 15.95
CA THR A 421 -21.85 -26.27 15.53
C THR A 421 -23.07 -25.36 15.37
N PRO A 422 -23.16 -24.57 14.27
CA PRO A 422 -24.33 -23.76 13.97
C PRO A 422 -25.62 -24.58 14.05
N GLN A 423 -26.72 -23.93 14.42
CA GLN A 423 -28.01 -24.55 14.65
C GLN A 423 -29.11 -23.87 13.86
N LEU A 424 -30.05 -24.67 13.37
CA LEU A 424 -31.26 -24.21 12.70
C LEU A 424 -32.49 -24.64 13.52
N ALA A 425 -33.29 -23.68 13.96
CA ALA A 425 -34.55 -23.96 14.64
C ALA A 425 -35.67 -24.21 13.62
N LEU A 426 -36.30 -25.38 13.69
CA LEU A 426 -37.38 -25.80 12.80
C LEU A 426 -38.76 -25.51 13.42
N ASN A 427 -39.75 -25.24 12.57
CA ASN A 427 -41.14 -25.00 12.99
C ASN A 427 -41.83 -26.26 13.55
N SER A 428 -41.20 -27.43 13.45
CA SER A 428 -41.63 -28.66 14.13
C SER A 428 -41.36 -28.68 15.64
N GLY A 429 -40.60 -27.69 16.15
CA GLY A 429 -40.13 -27.63 17.53
C GLY A 429 -38.69 -28.15 17.71
N ALA A 430 -38.13 -28.80 16.69
CA ALA A 430 -36.76 -29.30 16.72
C ALA A 430 -35.71 -28.20 16.50
N THR A 431 -34.52 -28.38 17.07
CA THR A 431 -33.32 -27.62 16.70
C THR A 431 -32.28 -28.59 16.15
N VAL A 432 -31.80 -28.34 14.94
CA VAL A 432 -30.90 -29.25 14.22
C VAL A 432 -29.51 -28.66 14.09
N ASN A 433 -28.50 -29.51 14.24
CA ASN A 433 -27.11 -29.11 14.17
C ASN A 433 -26.58 -29.19 12.74
N TYR A 434 -25.64 -28.30 12.43
CA TYR A 434 -24.77 -28.39 11.28
C TYR A 434 -24.11 -29.77 11.18
N ALA A 435 -24.18 -30.37 10.00
CA ALA A 435 -23.70 -31.73 9.71
C ALA A 435 -22.49 -31.76 8.74
N GLY A 436 -22.31 -30.73 7.89
CA GLY A 436 -21.18 -30.69 6.96
C GLY A 436 -21.30 -29.64 5.85
N GLY A 437 -20.27 -29.50 5.01
CA GLY A 437 -20.25 -28.56 3.88
C GLY A 437 -19.31 -27.35 4.03
N THR A 438 -18.42 -27.35 5.02
CA THR A 438 -17.43 -26.27 5.21
C THR A 438 -16.51 -26.17 3.99
N GLY A 439 -16.13 -24.95 3.61
CA GLY A 439 -15.39 -24.63 2.40
C GLY A 439 -16.24 -24.68 1.12
N THR A 440 -17.57 -24.86 1.23
CA THR A 440 -18.49 -24.85 0.10
C THR A 440 -19.59 -23.81 0.31
N SER A 441 -20.38 -23.52 -0.72
CA SER A 441 -21.55 -22.64 -0.63
C SER A 441 -22.81 -23.34 -0.11
N SER A 442 -22.73 -24.61 0.30
CA SER A 442 -23.90 -25.37 0.75
C SER A 442 -23.61 -26.03 2.10
N LEU A 443 -24.36 -25.65 3.13
CA LEU A 443 -24.24 -26.22 4.48
C LEU A 443 -25.37 -27.21 4.72
N ALA A 444 -25.01 -28.43 5.11
CA ALA A 444 -25.95 -29.50 5.42
C ALA A 444 -26.31 -29.50 6.90
N PHE A 445 -27.58 -29.79 7.18
CA PHE A 445 -28.16 -30.02 8.50
C PHE A 445 -28.95 -31.33 8.44
N THR A 446 -28.88 -32.13 9.50
CA THR A 446 -29.58 -33.43 9.56
C THR A 446 -30.65 -33.38 10.64
N TYR A 447 -31.91 -33.49 10.21
CA TYR A 447 -33.07 -33.53 11.09
C TYR A 447 -33.54 -34.97 11.27
N THR A 448 -33.50 -35.50 12.49
CA THR A 448 -34.15 -36.77 12.82
C THR A 448 -35.46 -36.48 13.57
N VAL A 449 -36.58 -36.86 12.96
CA VAL A 449 -37.92 -36.59 13.50
C VAL A 449 -38.08 -37.26 14.87
N GLN A 450 -38.40 -36.49 15.90
CA GLN A 450 -38.69 -36.98 17.25
C GLN A 450 -40.20 -37.25 17.42
N PRO A 451 -40.60 -38.12 18.38
CA PRO A 451 -42.01 -38.45 18.60
C PRO A 451 -42.94 -37.26 18.90
N THR A 452 -42.39 -36.16 19.41
CA THR A 452 -43.16 -34.94 19.75
C THR A 452 -43.21 -33.92 18.62
N ASP A 453 -42.46 -34.14 17.55
CA ASP A 453 -42.38 -33.18 16.46
C ASP A 453 -43.63 -33.27 15.58
N ALA A 454 -44.16 -32.12 15.17
CA ALA A 454 -45.25 -32.06 14.21
C ALA A 454 -45.15 -30.77 13.39
N SER A 455 -45.37 -30.86 12.09
CA SER A 455 -45.39 -29.69 11.22
C SER A 455 -46.22 -30.00 9.97
N PRO A 456 -47.26 -29.21 9.66
CA PRO A 456 -48.05 -29.41 8.45
C PRO A 456 -47.26 -29.10 7.17
N ASP A 457 -46.22 -28.28 7.27
CA ASP A 457 -45.21 -28.07 6.23
C ASP A 457 -43.91 -27.60 6.90
N LEU A 458 -42.85 -28.41 6.77
CA LEU A 458 -41.61 -28.22 7.50
C LEU A 458 -40.87 -26.99 6.99
N ASP A 459 -40.61 -26.06 7.92
CA ASP A 459 -39.80 -24.87 7.68
C ASP A 459 -38.94 -24.57 8.91
N TYR A 460 -38.22 -23.46 8.87
CA TYR A 460 -37.59 -22.86 10.03
C TYR A 460 -38.53 -21.86 10.75
N THR A 461 -38.25 -21.55 12.01
CA THR A 461 -39.17 -20.78 12.87
C THR A 461 -39.30 -19.31 12.48
N SER A 462 -38.26 -18.70 11.89
CA SER A 462 -38.24 -17.29 11.51
C SER A 462 -37.04 -16.96 10.60
N THR A 463 -36.98 -15.73 10.08
CA THR A 463 -35.81 -15.22 9.35
C THR A 463 -34.52 -15.22 10.16
N ALA A 464 -34.58 -15.34 11.50
CA ALA A 464 -33.44 -15.38 12.41
C ALA A 464 -33.19 -16.79 13.01
N ALA A 465 -33.79 -17.84 12.43
CA ALA A 465 -33.72 -19.19 12.97
C ALA A 465 -32.33 -19.85 12.86
N LEU A 466 -31.43 -19.31 12.04
CA LEU A 466 -30.05 -19.75 11.95
C LEU A 466 -29.21 -19.07 13.03
N SER A 467 -28.58 -19.85 13.89
CA SER A 467 -27.73 -19.37 14.97
C SER A 467 -26.34 -20.00 14.93
N LEU A 468 -25.32 -19.27 15.38
CA LEU A 468 -23.93 -19.73 15.33
C LEU A 468 -23.58 -20.74 16.43
N ASN A 469 -24.30 -20.72 17.56
CA ASN A 469 -24.06 -21.58 18.72
C ASN A 469 -22.56 -21.66 19.12
N GLY A 470 -21.94 -20.49 19.31
CA GLY A 470 -20.51 -20.37 19.67
C GLY A 470 -19.53 -20.57 18.51
N GLY A 471 -20.02 -20.82 17.29
CA GLY A 471 -19.24 -20.94 16.06
C GLY A 471 -19.16 -19.65 15.23
N THR A 472 -18.71 -19.80 13.98
CA THR A 472 -18.66 -18.73 12.97
C THR A 472 -19.01 -19.26 11.59
N LEU A 473 -19.58 -18.40 10.75
CA LEU A 473 -19.77 -18.63 9.32
C LEU A 473 -19.08 -17.48 8.59
N LYS A 474 -17.96 -17.75 7.91
CA LYS A 474 -17.15 -16.73 7.26
C LYS A 474 -16.75 -17.11 5.83
N ASP A 475 -16.55 -16.16 4.95
CA ASP A 475 -15.91 -16.39 3.65
C ASP A 475 -14.38 -16.59 3.79
N ALA A 476 -13.68 -16.64 2.65
CA ALA A 476 -12.23 -16.76 2.60
C ALA A 476 -11.48 -15.49 3.05
N ALA A 477 -12.07 -14.29 2.86
CA ALA A 477 -11.51 -13.02 3.32
C ALA A 477 -11.73 -12.79 4.84
N GLY A 478 -12.65 -13.55 5.43
CA GLY A 478 -13.06 -13.49 6.82
C GLY A 478 -14.28 -12.60 7.09
N ASN A 479 -15.07 -12.17 6.09
CA ASN A 479 -16.35 -11.49 6.36
C ASN A 479 -17.33 -12.46 7.02
N ASP A 480 -18.05 -11.98 8.04
CA ASP A 480 -19.13 -12.75 8.66
C ASP A 480 -20.33 -12.86 7.74
N ALA A 481 -20.89 -14.07 7.61
CA ALA A 481 -22.08 -14.29 6.82
C ALA A 481 -23.31 -13.59 7.43
N THR A 482 -24.15 -13.03 6.57
CA THR A 482 -25.49 -12.56 6.94
C THR A 482 -26.41 -13.77 7.12
N LEU A 483 -26.88 -13.98 8.36
CA LEU A 483 -27.64 -15.17 8.76
C LEU A 483 -29.14 -15.10 8.45
N THR A 484 -29.61 -13.96 7.93
CA THR A 484 -31.03 -13.74 7.63
C THR A 484 -31.49 -14.72 6.56
N LEU A 485 -32.47 -15.54 6.92
CA LEU A 485 -33.16 -16.46 6.00
C LEU A 485 -34.32 -15.74 5.30
N ALA A 486 -34.84 -16.32 4.22
CA ALA A 486 -36.11 -15.89 3.62
C ALA A 486 -37.25 -15.97 4.66
N ALA A 487 -38.33 -15.19 4.51
CA ALA A 487 -39.48 -15.36 5.39
C ALA A 487 -40.08 -16.77 5.24
N PRO A 488 -40.49 -17.47 6.32
CA PRO A 488 -41.11 -18.78 6.21
C PRO A 488 -42.29 -18.80 5.23
N GLY A 489 -42.36 -19.82 4.38
CA GLY A 489 -43.34 -19.93 3.29
C GLY A 489 -43.17 -18.98 2.09
N ALA A 490 -42.24 -18.02 2.14
CA ALA A 490 -41.91 -17.17 0.99
C ALA A 490 -40.92 -17.87 0.05
N ALA A 491 -40.76 -17.35 -1.18
CA ALA A 491 -39.78 -17.88 -2.13
C ALA A 491 -38.40 -18.05 -1.48
N ASN A 492 -37.73 -19.17 -1.79
CA ASN A 492 -36.44 -19.60 -1.23
C ASN A 492 -36.44 -20.11 0.22
N SER A 493 -37.59 -20.12 0.92
CA SER A 493 -37.75 -20.84 2.20
C SER A 493 -37.88 -22.35 1.99
N LEU A 494 -37.76 -23.14 3.06
CA LEU A 494 -37.86 -24.61 2.96
C LEU A 494 -39.28 -25.03 2.54
N ALA A 495 -40.31 -24.47 3.17
CA ALA A 495 -41.72 -24.77 2.86
C ALA A 495 -42.13 -24.34 1.44
N ALA A 496 -41.57 -23.24 0.93
CA ALA A 496 -41.82 -22.86 -0.46
C ALA A 496 -41.13 -23.79 -1.47
N ASN A 497 -39.97 -24.34 -1.12
CA ASN A 497 -39.17 -25.19 -2.01
C ASN A 497 -39.57 -26.66 -1.94
N LYS A 498 -40.14 -27.11 -0.81
CA LYS A 498 -40.41 -28.51 -0.49
C LYS A 498 -41.73 -28.62 0.27
N ASN A 499 -42.47 -29.70 0.00
CA ASN A 499 -43.69 -30.05 0.73
C ASN A 499 -43.39 -31.26 1.62
N ILE A 500 -42.91 -31.00 2.84
CA ILE A 500 -42.48 -32.03 3.80
C ILE A 500 -43.37 -31.92 5.03
N VAL A 501 -44.20 -32.94 5.26
CA VAL A 501 -45.11 -32.98 6.40
C VAL A 501 -44.50 -33.85 7.49
N ILE A 502 -44.48 -33.36 8.73
CA ILE A 502 -44.12 -34.15 9.91
C ILE A 502 -45.40 -34.52 10.63
N ASP A 503 -45.75 -35.80 10.57
CA ASP A 503 -47.00 -36.34 11.09
C ASP A 503 -46.75 -37.43 12.12
N ASN A 504 -46.70 -37.02 13.39
CA ASN A 504 -46.68 -37.90 14.55
C ASN A 504 -48.00 -37.87 15.33
N THR A 505 -49.05 -37.30 14.75
CA THR A 505 -50.38 -37.38 15.36
C THR A 505 -50.90 -38.81 15.22
N ALA A 506 -51.29 -39.41 16.34
CA ALA A 506 -51.87 -40.75 16.33
C ALA A 506 -53.32 -40.71 15.82
N PRO A 507 -53.80 -41.74 15.11
CA PRO A 507 -55.19 -41.81 14.69
C PRO A 507 -56.09 -41.94 15.91
N LEU A 508 -57.09 -41.08 16.01
CA LEU A 508 -58.10 -41.09 17.07
C LEU A 508 -59.38 -41.71 16.53
N VAL A 509 -60.06 -42.53 17.34
CA VAL A 509 -61.43 -42.96 17.02
C VAL A 509 -62.35 -41.74 17.12
N SER A 510 -62.94 -41.33 16.00
CA SER A 510 -63.83 -40.18 15.92
C SER A 510 -65.28 -40.54 16.22
N SER A 511 -65.71 -41.76 15.87
CA SER A 511 -67.03 -42.29 16.25
C SER A 511 -67.08 -43.82 16.09
N VAL A 512 -68.01 -44.44 16.81
CA VAL A 512 -68.40 -45.83 16.63
C VAL A 512 -69.90 -45.86 16.40
N ASN A 513 -70.34 -46.43 15.28
CA ASN A 513 -71.76 -46.48 14.92
C ASN A 513 -72.16 -47.82 14.29
N SER A 514 -73.46 -48.03 14.10
CA SER A 514 -74.00 -49.11 13.30
C SER A 514 -74.88 -48.53 12.21
N SER A 515 -74.89 -49.16 11.04
CA SER A 515 -75.82 -48.82 9.96
C SER A 515 -77.23 -49.35 10.19
N LEU A 516 -77.42 -50.20 11.21
CA LEU A 516 -78.75 -50.70 11.57
C LEU A 516 -79.55 -49.69 12.40
N ALA A 517 -80.86 -49.73 12.23
CA ALA A 517 -81.77 -48.93 13.02
C ALA A 517 -81.75 -49.34 14.51
N ASN A 518 -82.15 -48.44 15.41
CA ASN A 518 -82.30 -48.82 16.82
C ASN A 518 -83.41 -49.87 16.98
N GLY A 519 -83.16 -50.94 17.73
CA GLY A 519 -84.14 -52.02 17.92
C GLY A 519 -83.58 -53.25 18.62
N THR A 520 -84.38 -54.30 18.69
CA THR A 520 -84.00 -55.60 19.26
C THR A 520 -83.51 -56.53 18.15
N TYR A 521 -82.36 -57.16 18.38
CA TYR A 521 -81.74 -58.13 17.48
C TYR A 521 -81.70 -59.50 18.14
N LYS A 522 -81.95 -60.56 17.37
CA LYS A 522 -81.99 -61.96 17.84
C LYS A 522 -80.72 -62.71 17.45
N ILE A 523 -80.57 -63.92 17.99
CA ILE A 523 -79.48 -64.84 17.63
C ILE A 523 -79.45 -65.05 16.12
N GLY A 524 -78.28 -64.89 15.52
CA GLY A 524 -78.05 -65.04 14.08
C GLY A 524 -78.13 -63.74 13.27
N ASP A 525 -78.62 -62.63 13.86
CA ASP A 525 -78.60 -61.33 13.19
C ASP A 525 -77.17 -60.78 13.09
N LEU A 526 -76.78 -60.27 11.92
CA LEU A 526 -75.50 -59.58 11.71
C LEU A 526 -75.64 -58.11 12.07
N VAL A 527 -74.88 -57.64 13.08
CA VAL A 527 -74.83 -56.23 13.48
C VAL A 527 -73.50 -55.62 13.00
N PRO A 528 -73.47 -54.86 11.88
CA PRO A 528 -72.27 -54.16 11.44
C PRO A 528 -71.93 -53.03 12.41
N VAL A 529 -70.67 -52.94 12.81
CA VAL A 529 -70.14 -51.84 13.62
C VAL A 529 -69.05 -51.15 12.82
N THR A 530 -69.22 -49.86 12.57
CA THR A 530 -68.24 -49.01 11.88
C THR A 530 -67.50 -48.18 12.92
N VAL A 531 -66.17 -48.29 12.92
CA VAL A 531 -65.28 -47.44 13.72
C VAL A 531 -64.63 -46.45 12.77
N ASN A 532 -64.92 -45.16 12.95
CA ASN A 532 -64.30 -44.10 12.16
C ASN A 532 -63.07 -43.57 12.89
N PHE A 533 -61.98 -43.38 12.16
CA PHE A 533 -60.75 -42.77 12.68
C PHE A 533 -60.60 -41.33 12.15
N SER A 534 -59.76 -40.54 12.82
CA SER A 534 -59.43 -39.16 12.43
C SER A 534 -58.58 -39.07 11.17
N GLU A 535 -57.95 -40.17 10.78
CA GLU A 535 -57.15 -40.33 9.57
C GLU A 535 -57.24 -41.79 9.09
N ALA A 536 -56.70 -42.06 7.89
CA ALA A 536 -56.68 -43.41 7.34
C ALA A 536 -55.76 -44.32 8.19
N VAL A 537 -56.26 -45.51 8.54
CA VAL A 537 -55.50 -46.51 9.30
C VAL A 537 -55.24 -47.74 8.43
N THR A 538 -54.07 -48.35 8.57
CA THR A 538 -53.80 -49.67 7.98
C THR A 538 -54.13 -50.74 9.01
N VAL A 539 -55.10 -51.60 8.70
CA VAL A 539 -55.46 -52.72 9.56
C VAL A 539 -54.55 -53.91 9.27
N THR A 540 -53.88 -54.43 10.30
CA THR A 540 -53.14 -55.69 10.24
C THR A 540 -53.70 -56.67 11.27
N GLY A 541 -53.69 -57.97 10.94
CA GLY A 541 -54.34 -58.99 11.76
C GLY A 541 -55.87 -58.92 11.72
N THR A 542 -56.51 -59.50 12.74
CA THR A 542 -57.98 -59.53 12.90
C THR A 542 -58.36 -58.83 14.21
N PRO A 543 -58.39 -57.49 14.24
CA PRO A 543 -58.78 -56.77 15.45
C PRO A 543 -60.22 -57.06 15.83
N THR A 544 -60.48 -56.98 17.14
CA THR A 544 -61.78 -57.30 17.74
C THR A 544 -62.27 -56.18 18.62
N LEU A 545 -63.58 -55.95 18.66
CA LEU A 545 -64.26 -55.02 19.56
C LEU A 545 -65.18 -55.81 20.50
N SER A 546 -64.90 -55.76 21.80
CA SER A 546 -65.78 -56.34 22.81
C SER A 546 -67.03 -55.48 22.99
N LEU A 547 -68.20 -56.12 23.00
CA LEU A 547 -69.49 -55.47 23.15
C LEU A 547 -70.02 -55.67 24.57
N ASN A 548 -70.79 -54.70 25.07
CA ASN A 548 -71.41 -54.79 26.40
C ASN A 548 -72.46 -55.91 26.52
N SER A 549 -72.90 -56.49 25.40
CA SER A 549 -73.70 -57.71 25.37
C SER A 549 -72.91 -58.98 25.73
N GLY A 550 -71.58 -58.88 25.88
CA GLY A 550 -70.67 -60.01 26.07
C GLY A 550 -70.17 -60.63 24.75
N GLY A 551 -70.67 -60.18 23.60
CA GLY A 551 -70.20 -60.59 22.28
C GLY A 551 -68.91 -59.90 21.85
N THR A 552 -68.29 -60.41 20.78
CA THR A 552 -67.10 -59.81 20.16
C THR A 552 -67.35 -59.55 18.68
N ALA A 553 -67.26 -58.30 18.23
CA ALA A 553 -67.25 -57.96 16.82
C ALA A 553 -65.84 -58.17 16.26
N THR A 554 -65.73 -58.82 15.09
CA THR A 554 -64.46 -59.07 14.39
C THR A 554 -64.39 -58.16 13.17
N TYR A 555 -63.20 -57.63 12.88
CA TYR A 555 -63.00 -56.79 11.70
C TYR A 555 -63.31 -57.57 10.41
N ALA A 556 -64.20 -57.01 9.59
CA ALA A 556 -64.64 -57.62 8.33
C ALA A 556 -63.94 -56.98 7.11
N SER A 557 -63.94 -55.65 7.03
CA SER A 557 -63.38 -54.86 5.93
C SER A 557 -63.35 -53.38 6.29
N GLY A 558 -62.54 -52.59 5.60
CA GLY A 558 -62.48 -51.13 5.77
C GLY A 558 -61.21 -50.56 5.18
#